data_AF-A0A9Q9S1F2-F1
#
_entry.id   AF-A0A9Q9S1F2-F1
#
_cell.length_a   1.000
_cell.length_b   1.000
_cell.length_c   1.000
_cell.angle_alpha   90.00
_cell.angle_beta   90.00
_cell.angle_gamma   90.00
#
_symmetry.space_group_name_H-M   'P 1'
#
loop_
_entity.id
_entity.type
_entity.pdbx_description
1 polymer ?
#
loop_
_entity_poly.entity_id
_entity_poly.type
_entity_poly.pdbx_seq_one_letter_code
_entity_poly.pdbx_strand_id
1 'polypeptide(L)'
;MEIIPVSWSDQTSPIPNLRTRTFFITDHPLDEQVLKTGLDKLIRDHWRKLGARIFPSRGDTRLKCHLPYVFPDGYELFKWSSVSAGYSYGETYELSKILHPSDGVAFLPDMETIDARLRPKDWPDERKDEPPNSPLLYVHLTKFSDGAALAVSVPHVFADQGGLANIIKAWLIVIEGKTPPEMTGYKDDLLGSEKLSNTEASPGDRIGRMRIRSIKDQALVMGRIALDLIKDRKEESRLVFLPIQVVQNLRDKARDRSVGKHVFASEISNGDIITAIFTKLARINCESKYDVSLSSTINCKSTSPFTTLANELVRDRIPELQREKGEGFVHNAVHYATANFAIKPSTELDEIALQNRIAVNKALEESDIKAGVSTLRELAKANQVMLICEPHHKLYSSSNWSGSWQGIDFTKAAPKSYDLSSYRKEMVVLGQSKTLKAPLRYRTVIMCRTSEGFWCDFAAPVKTMALVDKFFRWDPSLGILMEEMESYGTSESRRAFKSKCRIPWSLFLILRLQAGVIRSKHK
;
A
#
# COMPACT_ATOMS: atom_id res chain seq x y z
N MET A 1 -22.30 23.38 16.05
CA MET A 1 -21.65 22.43 15.14
C MET A 1 -20.41 23.12 14.60
N GLU A 2 -19.25 22.50 14.73
CA GLU A 2 -18.03 22.95 14.06
C GLU A 2 -17.99 22.38 12.64
N ILE A 3 -17.62 23.20 11.65
CA ILE A 3 -17.50 22.79 10.24
C ILE A 3 -16.06 23.03 9.82
N ILE A 4 -15.29 21.95 9.62
CA ILE A 4 -13.87 21.99 9.27
C ILE A 4 -13.75 21.55 7.80
N PRO A 5 -13.23 22.39 6.88
CA PRO A 5 -13.01 21.96 5.50
C PRO A 5 -11.88 20.92 5.43
N VAL A 6 -12.04 19.88 4.63
CA VAL A 6 -10.98 18.89 4.35
C VAL A 6 -9.89 19.56 3.50
N SER A 7 -8.60 19.24 3.67
CA SER A 7 -7.52 19.85 2.86
C SER A 7 -7.68 19.49 1.38
N TRP A 8 -7.24 20.36 0.46
CA TRP A 8 -7.14 19.98 -0.95
C TRP A 8 -6.14 18.84 -1.18
N SER A 9 -5.08 18.77 -0.36
CA SER A 9 -4.07 17.71 -0.42
C SER A 9 -4.63 16.32 -0.06
N ASP A 10 -5.73 16.28 0.69
CA ASP A 10 -6.45 15.04 1.05
C ASP A 10 -7.45 14.56 -0.02
N GLN A 11 -7.69 15.35 -1.08
CA GLN A 11 -8.88 15.21 -1.94
C GLN A 11 -8.59 14.97 -3.42
N THR A 12 -7.33 14.71 -3.79
CA THR A 12 -6.99 14.39 -5.18
C THR A 12 -7.69 13.10 -5.63
N SER A 13 -8.39 13.13 -6.77
CA SER A 13 -9.15 11.97 -7.25
C SER A 13 -8.23 10.77 -7.55
N PRO A 14 -8.52 9.55 -7.05
CA PRO A 14 -9.82 9.10 -6.51
C PRO A 14 -9.97 9.11 -4.97
N ILE A 15 -9.04 9.68 -4.20
CA ILE A 15 -9.01 9.65 -2.72
C ILE A 15 -10.38 10.00 -2.07
N PRO A 16 -11.17 11.00 -2.54
CA PRO A 16 -12.51 11.32 -2.03
C PRO A 16 -13.47 10.17 -1.78
N ASN A 17 -13.34 9.08 -2.55
CA ASN A 17 -14.23 7.92 -2.47
C ASN A 17 -13.60 6.70 -1.79
N LEU A 18 -12.30 6.72 -1.47
CA LEU A 18 -11.60 5.56 -0.92
C LEU A 18 -11.85 5.42 0.60
N ARG A 19 -12.16 4.20 1.03
CA ARG A 19 -11.92 3.75 2.41
C ARG A 19 -10.69 2.87 2.41
N THR A 20 -9.67 3.25 3.17
CA THR A 20 -8.57 2.36 3.52
C THR A 20 -9.09 1.29 4.46
N ARG A 21 -8.65 0.05 4.27
CA ARG A 21 -8.88 -1.07 5.19
C ARG A 21 -7.55 -1.72 5.51
N THR A 22 -7.26 -1.86 6.79
CA THR A 22 -5.99 -2.37 7.32
C THR A 22 -6.29 -3.39 8.41
N PHE A 23 -5.61 -4.53 8.36
CA PHE A 23 -5.77 -5.66 9.26
C PHE A 23 -4.44 -5.84 9.99
N PHE A 24 -4.45 -5.60 11.31
CA PHE A 24 -3.31 -5.85 12.18
C PHE A 24 -3.50 -7.24 12.80
N ILE A 25 -2.64 -8.20 12.46
CA ILE A 25 -2.74 -9.59 12.89
C ILE A 25 -1.63 -9.87 13.90
N THR A 26 -2.03 -10.31 15.10
CA THR A 26 -1.13 -10.60 16.23
C THR A 26 -1.27 -12.05 16.68
N ASP A 27 -0.16 -12.73 16.94
CA ASP A 27 -0.04 -14.04 17.61
C ASP A 27 -0.26 -13.97 19.15
N HIS A 28 -0.76 -12.84 19.66
CA HIS A 28 -1.25 -12.68 21.04
C HIS A 28 -2.69 -12.14 21.06
N PRO A 29 -3.49 -12.48 22.09
CA PRO A 29 -4.85 -11.96 22.24
C PRO A 29 -4.84 -10.47 22.61
N LEU A 30 -5.89 -9.77 22.18
CA LEU A 30 -6.10 -8.35 22.51
C LEU A 30 -7.36 -8.19 23.38
N ASP A 31 -7.27 -7.31 24.38
CA ASP A 31 -8.38 -6.99 25.29
C ASP A 31 -9.32 -5.97 24.62
N GLU A 32 -10.52 -6.45 24.31
CA GLU A 32 -11.60 -5.68 23.68
C GLU A 32 -12.02 -4.44 24.48
N GLN A 33 -12.09 -4.54 25.80
CA GLN A 33 -12.55 -3.43 26.65
C GLN A 33 -11.47 -2.37 26.79
N VAL A 34 -10.21 -2.78 26.95
CA VAL A 34 -9.04 -1.89 26.96
C VAL A 34 -8.94 -1.13 25.64
N LEU A 35 -9.04 -1.83 24.50
CA LEU A 35 -9.06 -1.21 23.16
C LEU A 35 -10.22 -0.21 23.04
N LYS A 36 -11.45 -0.64 23.29
CA LYS A 36 -12.65 0.19 23.10
C LYS A 36 -12.66 1.43 24.00
N THR A 37 -12.31 1.29 25.28
CA THR A 37 -12.20 2.44 26.21
C THR A 37 -11.03 3.35 25.86
N GLY A 38 -9.89 2.81 25.42
CA GLY A 38 -8.76 3.61 24.95
C GLY A 38 -9.09 4.47 23.73
N LEU A 39 -9.92 3.96 22.81
CA LEU A 39 -10.32 4.70 21.61
C LEU A 39 -11.36 5.78 21.93
N ASP A 40 -12.33 5.48 22.80
CA ASP A 40 -13.30 6.46 23.28
C ASP A 40 -12.59 7.64 23.97
N LYS A 41 -11.64 7.37 24.88
CA LYS A 41 -10.79 8.40 25.52
C LYS A 41 -9.95 9.19 24.52
N LEU A 42 -9.26 8.51 23.59
CA LEU A 42 -8.48 9.19 22.55
C LEU A 42 -9.35 10.22 21.80
N ILE A 43 -10.58 9.85 21.44
CA ILE A 43 -11.47 10.71 20.66
C ILE A 43 -12.11 11.80 21.52
N ARG A 44 -12.53 11.52 22.76
CA ARG A 44 -13.17 12.53 23.62
C ARG A 44 -12.19 13.57 24.13
N ASP A 45 -11.04 13.10 24.62
CA ASP A 45 -10.17 13.89 25.50
C ASP A 45 -8.99 14.52 24.75
N HIS A 46 -8.63 13.98 23.57
CA HIS A 46 -7.44 14.41 22.83
C HIS A 46 -7.73 14.77 21.35
N TRP A 47 -8.21 13.80 20.55
CA TRP A 47 -8.25 13.87 19.09
C TRP A 47 -9.68 13.93 18.55
N ARG A 48 -10.45 14.91 19.03
CA ARG A 48 -11.90 15.06 18.76
C ARG A 48 -12.32 15.02 17.29
N LYS A 49 -11.44 15.43 16.36
CA LYS A 49 -11.71 15.38 14.91
C LYS A 49 -11.98 13.94 14.40
N LEU A 50 -11.48 12.91 15.09
CA LEU A 50 -11.79 11.50 14.80
C LEU A 50 -13.28 11.14 15.00
N GLY A 51 -14.00 11.87 15.86
CA GLY A 51 -15.44 11.72 16.07
C GLY A 51 -16.30 12.49 15.04
N ALA A 52 -15.68 13.17 14.06
CA ALA A 52 -16.40 13.94 13.05
C ALA A 52 -17.15 13.06 12.04
N ARG A 53 -17.84 13.72 11.10
CA ARG A 53 -18.60 13.13 9.99
C ARG A 53 -18.27 13.88 8.70
N ILE A 54 -18.02 13.16 7.60
CA ILE A 54 -17.65 13.79 6.32
C ILE A 54 -18.88 13.98 5.44
N PHE A 55 -19.09 15.21 4.97
CA PHE A 55 -20.16 15.57 4.04
C PHE A 55 -19.59 16.23 2.78
N PRO A 56 -20.30 16.10 1.62
CA PRO A 56 -20.09 17.01 0.50
C PRO A 56 -20.50 18.43 0.90
N SER A 57 -19.77 19.42 0.41
CA SER A 57 -20.17 20.81 0.53
C SER A 57 -21.34 21.15 -0.42
N ARG A 58 -22.07 22.23 -0.09
CA ARG A 58 -23.03 22.86 -1.01
C ARG A 58 -22.31 23.98 -1.77
N GLY A 59 -22.13 23.82 -3.07
CA GLY A 59 -21.61 24.85 -3.98
C GLY A 59 -20.19 24.62 -4.51
N ASP A 60 -19.35 23.86 -3.81
CA ASP A 60 -18.03 23.42 -4.28
C ASP A 60 -17.86 21.90 -4.13
N THR A 61 -16.90 21.33 -4.85
CA THR A 61 -16.59 19.88 -4.84
C THR A 61 -15.90 19.41 -3.55
N ARG A 62 -15.58 20.35 -2.64
CA ARG A 62 -14.80 20.11 -1.43
C ARG A 62 -15.63 19.40 -0.36
N LEU A 63 -15.01 18.46 0.33
CA LEU A 63 -15.55 17.78 1.50
C LEU A 63 -15.38 18.63 2.77
N LYS A 64 -16.30 18.46 3.72
CA LYS A 64 -16.30 19.13 5.03
C LYS A 64 -16.51 18.09 6.13
N CYS A 65 -15.75 18.20 7.20
CA CYS A 65 -15.98 17.48 8.45
C CYS A 65 -16.93 18.29 9.33
N HIS A 66 -18.08 17.71 9.69
CA HIS A 66 -18.95 18.25 10.73
C HIS A 66 -18.60 17.58 12.06
N LEU A 67 -18.38 18.39 13.10
CA LEU A 67 -18.02 17.93 14.44
C LEU A 67 -18.91 18.62 15.49
N PRO A 68 -19.67 17.87 16.32
CA PRO A 68 -20.44 18.46 17.41
C PRO A 68 -19.55 19.21 18.41
N TYR A 69 -20.00 20.36 18.94
CA TYR A 69 -19.23 21.11 19.94
C TYR A 69 -19.02 20.33 21.24
N VAL A 70 -20.02 19.52 21.61
CA VAL A 70 -19.98 18.46 22.61
C VAL A 70 -20.60 17.23 21.94
N PHE A 71 -20.07 16.04 22.19
CA PHE A 71 -20.65 14.79 21.67
C PHE A 71 -21.93 14.48 22.46
N PRO A 72 -23.12 14.38 21.82
CA PRO A 72 -24.35 14.01 22.50
C PRO A 72 -24.30 12.61 23.11
N ASP A 73 -25.20 12.35 24.07
CA ASP A 73 -25.42 11.00 24.57
C ASP A 73 -25.82 10.04 23.44
N GLY A 74 -25.25 8.83 23.45
CA GLY A 74 -25.45 7.85 22.37
C GLY A 74 -24.77 8.20 21.03
N TYR A 75 -24.01 9.29 20.93
CA TYR A 75 -23.28 9.61 19.69
C TYR A 75 -22.16 8.58 19.42
N GLU A 76 -22.30 7.85 18.32
CA GLU A 76 -21.31 6.85 17.87
C GLU A 76 -20.00 7.54 17.44
N LEU A 77 -18.99 7.55 18.31
CA LEU A 77 -17.67 8.10 17.96
C LEU A 77 -16.98 7.30 16.85
N PHE A 78 -17.11 5.96 16.94
CA PHE A 78 -16.56 4.98 16.01
C PHE A 78 -17.49 3.76 16.00
N LYS A 79 -17.57 3.07 14.87
CA LYS A 79 -18.31 1.80 14.78
C LYS A 79 -17.45 0.68 15.34
N TRP A 80 -17.93 -0.05 16.35
CA TRP A 80 -17.24 -1.19 16.96
C TRP A 80 -18.01 -2.49 16.74
N SER A 81 -17.28 -3.57 16.51
CA SER A 81 -17.82 -4.94 16.50
C SER A 81 -16.73 -5.93 16.91
N SER A 82 -17.11 -7.12 17.38
CA SER A 82 -16.15 -8.19 17.68
C SER A 82 -16.79 -9.56 17.49
N VAL A 83 -15.96 -10.58 17.36
CA VAL A 83 -16.36 -11.99 17.29
C VAL A 83 -15.27 -12.87 17.89
N SER A 84 -15.66 -13.92 18.60
CA SER A 84 -14.75 -15.02 18.95
C SER A 84 -14.85 -16.06 17.85
N ALA A 85 -13.74 -16.34 17.17
CA ALA A 85 -13.65 -17.29 16.06
C ALA A 85 -14.01 -18.71 16.50
N GLY A 86 -13.52 -19.12 17.69
CA GLY A 86 -13.68 -20.49 18.20
C GLY A 86 -12.67 -21.50 17.63
N TYR A 87 -11.69 -21.02 16.87
CA TYR A 87 -10.62 -21.80 16.23
C TYR A 87 -9.31 -20.97 16.21
N SER A 88 -8.21 -21.64 15.92
CA SER A 88 -6.86 -21.08 15.76
C SER A 88 -6.60 -20.54 14.35
N TYR A 89 -5.60 -19.66 14.15
CA TYR A 89 -5.17 -19.27 12.80
C TYR A 89 -4.79 -20.48 11.94
N GLY A 90 -4.11 -21.46 12.57
CA GLY A 90 -3.66 -22.72 11.99
C GLY A 90 -4.77 -23.52 11.28
N GLU A 91 -6.01 -23.41 11.76
CA GLU A 91 -7.16 -24.15 11.23
C GLU A 91 -7.72 -23.57 9.91
N THR A 92 -7.28 -22.38 9.49
CA THR A 92 -7.63 -21.83 8.17
C THR A 92 -6.42 -21.80 7.26
N TYR A 93 -6.54 -22.37 6.07
CA TYR A 93 -5.44 -22.45 5.09
C TYR A 93 -4.92 -21.07 4.67
N GLU A 94 -5.79 -20.07 4.68
CA GLU A 94 -5.48 -18.69 4.31
C GLU A 94 -4.64 -17.97 5.38
N LEU A 95 -5.03 -18.04 6.66
CA LEU A 95 -4.33 -17.30 7.73
C LEU A 95 -3.09 -18.04 8.23
N SER A 96 -3.12 -19.38 8.32
CA SER A 96 -1.95 -20.19 8.68
C SER A 96 -0.74 -19.91 7.79
N LYS A 97 -0.93 -19.82 6.47
CA LYS A 97 0.13 -19.50 5.51
C LYS A 97 0.56 -18.03 5.47
N ILE A 98 -0.24 -17.13 6.04
CA ILE A 98 0.12 -15.72 6.21
C ILE A 98 1.05 -15.53 7.41
N LEU A 99 0.83 -16.28 8.50
CA LEU A 99 1.63 -16.22 9.72
C LEU A 99 2.85 -17.16 9.71
N HIS A 100 2.77 -18.25 8.95
CA HIS A 100 3.86 -19.21 8.75
C HIS A 100 4.13 -19.37 7.25
N PRO A 101 4.69 -18.33 6.60
CA PRO A 101 5.09 -18.42 5.21
C PRO A 101 6.25 -19.42 5.03
N SER A 102 6.39 -19.96 3.83
CA SER A 102 7.50 -20.87 3.48
C SER A 102 8.85 -20.15 3.44
N ASP A 103 9.94 -20.91 3.56
CA ASP A 103 11.34 -20.41 3.42
C ASP A 103 11.63 -19.71 2.08
N GLY A 104 10.84 -19.99 1.04
CA GLY A 104 10.90 -19.35 -0.28
C GLY A 104 9.72 -18.42 -0.57
N VAL A 105 9.75 -17.74 -1.72
CA VAL A 105 8.68 -16.82 -2.14
C VAL A 105 7.34 -17.56 -2.25
N ALA A 106 6.33 -17.08 -1.53
CA ALA A 106 5.01 -17.70 -1.48
C ALA A 106 3.94 -16.84 -2.16
N PHE A 107 3.13 -17.49 -2.99
CA PHE A 107 1.92 -16.92 -3.57
C PHE A 107 0.71 -17.37 -2.75
N LEU A 108 0.10 -16.42 -2.07
CA LEU A 108 -0.95 -16.58 -1.08
C LEU A 108 -2.31 -16.12 -1.67
N PRO A 109 -3.44 -16.46 -1.01
CA PRO A 109 -4.76 -15.92 -1.38
C PRO A 109 -4.74 -14.40 -1.52
N ASP A 110 -5.55 -13.85 -2.42
CA ASP A 110 -5.58 -12.41 -2.65
C ASP A 110 -6.17 -11.62 -1.46
N MET A 111 -5.94 -10.31 -1.49
CA MET A 111 -6.47 -9.41 -0.47
C MET A 111 -8.00 -9.37 -0.43
N GLU A 112 -8.73 -9.77 -1.47
CA GLU A 112 -10.20 -9.85 -1.44
C GLU A 112 -10.66 -11.04 -0.59
N THR A 113 -9.96 -12.17 -0.69
CA THR A 113 -10.17 -13.36 0.11
C THR A 113 -9.91 -13.09 1.60
N ILE A 114 -8.81 -12.40 1.92
CA ILE A 114 -8.46 -12.04 3.30
C ILE A 114 -9.41 -10.98 3.88
N ASP A 115 -9.76 -9.97 3.08
CA ASP A 115 -10.74 -8.94 3.46
C ASP A 115 -12.11 -9.56 3.76
N ALA A 116 -12.61 -10.46 2.91
CA ALA A 116 -13.88 -11.14 3.12
C ALA A 116 -13.91 -12.06 4.37
N ARG A 117 -12.75 -12.43 4.92
CA ARG A 117 -12.63 -13.21 6.17
C ARG A 117 -12.57 -12.35 7.42
N LEU A 118 -11.86 -11.22 7.37
CA LEU A 118 -11.55 -10.37 8.53
C LEU A 118 -12.43 -9.11 8.64
N ARG A 119 -13.14 -8.73 7.57
CA ARG A 119 -14.05 -7.58 7.53
C ARG A 119 -15.49 -8.00 7.79
N PRO A 120 -16.23 -7.30 8.66
CA PRO A 120 -17.68 -7.44 8.76
C PRO A 120 -18.40 -7.09 7.45
N LYS A 121 -19.36 -7.93 7.05
CA LYS A 121 -20.08 -7.81 5.77
C LYS A 121 -20.88 -6.52 5.60
N ASP A 122 -21.23 -5.85 6.71
CA ASP A 122 -21.98 -4.60 6.77
C ASP A 122 -21.09 -3.34 6.66
N TRP A 123 -19.77 -3.50 6.53
CA TRP A 123 -18.88 -2.36 6.29
C TRP A 123 -18.97 -1.88 4.83
N PRO A 124 -19.02 -0.57 4.58
CA PRO A 124 -18.99 -0.04 3.23
C PRO A 124 -17.62 -0.24 2.59
N ASP A 125 -17.61 -0.67 1.32
CA ASP A 125 -16.38 -0.87 0.55
C ASP A 125 -15.77 0.45 0.04
N GLU A 126 -16.62 1.42 -0.31
CA GLU A 126 -16.24 2.77 -0.74
C GLU A 126 -17.08 3.82 0.01
N ARG A 127 -16.63 5.08 -0.01
CA ARG A 127 -17.32 6.15 0.72
C ARG A 127 -18.71 6.49 0.19
N LYS A 128 -18.94 6.34 -1.12
CA LYS A 128 -20.27 6.50 -1.71
C LYS A 128 -21.31 5.49 -1.17
N ASP A 129 -20.83 4.37 -0.61
CA ASP A 129 -21.65 3.28 -0.07
C ASP A 129 -21.85 3.44 1.46
N GLU A 130 -21.31 4.50 2.07
CA GLU A 130 -21.48 4.83 3.50
C GLU A 130 -22.95 5.17 3.82
N PRO A 131 -23.55 4.59 4.87
CA PRO A 131 -24.80 5.09 5.44
C PRO A 131 -24.69 6.58 5.81
N PRO A 132 -25.78 7.37 5.73
CA PRO A 132 -25.80 8.76 6.18
C PRO A 132 -25.30 8.89 7.62
N ASN A 133 -24.50 9.92 7.90
CA ASN A 133 -23.87 10.16 9.20
C ASN A 133 -22.95 9.02 9.67
N SER A 134 -22.29 8.28 8.77
CA SER A 134 -21.29 7.26 9.12
C SER A 134 -20.07 7.84 9.88
N PRO A 135 -19.60 7.18 10.97
CA PRO A 135 -18.36 7.59 11.64
C PRO A 135 -17.14 7.41 10.74
N LEU A 136 -16.05 8.13 11.07
CA LEU A 136 -14.78 7.99 10.38
C LEU A 136 -14.21 6.57 10.58
N LEU A 137 -14.01 6.19 11.84
CA LEU A 137 -13.41 4.92 12.20
C LEU A 137 -14.45 3.81 12.31
N TYR A 138 -14.16 2.70 11.65
CA TYR A 138 -14.82 1.42 11.80
C TYR A 138 -13.76 0.44 12.32
N VAL A 139 -14.03 -0.29 13.40
CA VAL A 139 -13.09 -1.20 14.06
C VAL A 139 -13.75 -2.56 14.32
N HIS A 140 -13.05 -3.65 13.98
CA HIS A 140 -13.52 -5.02 14.22
C HIS A 140 -12.47 -5.89 14.92
N LEU A 141 -12.91 -6.42 16.07
CA LEU A 141 -12.32 -7.41 16.96
C LEU A 141 -12.44 -8.89 16.54
N THR A 142 -11.58 -9.53 15.73
CA THR A 142 -11.61 -11.00 15.59
C THR A 142 -10.66 -11.67 16.60
N LYS A 143 -11.20 -12.48 17.52
CA LYS A 143 -10.44 -13.18 18.57
C LYS A 143 -10.28 -14.67 18.21
N PHE A 144 -9.05 -15.13 18.03
CA PHE A 144 -8.69 -16.54 17.79
C PHE A 144 -8.20 -17.19 19.09
N SER A 145 -7.99 -18.51 19.11
CA SER A 145 -7.43 -19.20 20.29
C SER A 145 -5.94 -18.94 20.50
N ASP A 146 -5.24 -18.54 19.45
CA ASP A 146 -3.79 -18.32 19.32
C ASP A 146 -3.45 -16.87 18.90
N GLY A 147 -4.39 -15.94 19.03
CA GLY A 147 -4.14 -14.51 18.82
C GLY A 147 -5.37 -13.68 18.46
N ALA A 148 -5.15 -12.53 17.81
CA ALA A 148 -6.22 -11.64 17.39
C ALA A 148 -5.94 -10.89 16.07
N ALA A 149 -7.00 -10.63 15.29
CA ALA A 149 -6.96 -9.73 14.16
C ALA A 149 -7.81 -8.48 14.45
N LEU A 150 -7.18 -7.31 14.39
CA LEU A 150 -7.82 -6.01 14.51
C LEU A 150 -7.97 -5.39 13.11
N ALA A 151 -9.18 -5.43 12.56
CA ALA A 151 -9.49 -4.71 11.33
C ALA A 151 -9.84 -3.26 11.65
N VAL A 152 -9.28 -2.31 10.90
CA VAL A 152 -9.60 -0.89 10.96
C VAL A 152 -9.90 -0.38 9.57
N SER A 153 -11.01 0.37 9.41
CA SER A 153 -11.30 1.12 8.19
C SER A 153 -11.45 2.60 8.47
N VAL A 154 -10.82 3.41 7.60
CA VAL A 154 -10.81 4.88 7.67
C VAL A 154 -10.97 5.48 6.26
N PRO A 155 -11.76 6.57 6.09
CA PRO A 155 -11.74 7.41 4.89
C PRO A 155 -10.31 7.83 4.53
N HIS A 156 -9.86 7.57 3.31
CA HIS A 156 -8.50 7.94 2.90
C HIS A 156 -8.31 9.47 2.82
N VAL A 157 -9.40 10.22 2.64
CA VAL A 157 -9.44 11.69 2.80
C VAL A 157 -9.14 12.18 4.22
N PHE A 158 -9.15 11.29 5.21
CA PHE A 158 -8.84 11.63 6.59
C PHE A 158 -7.42 11.20 6.96
N ALA A 159 -6.97 10.04 6.47
CA ALA A 159 -5.62 9.55 6.73
C ALA A 159 -5.04 8.70 5.60
N ASP A 160 -3.75 8.94 5.31
CA ASP A 160 -2.88 7.95 4.66
C ASP A 160 -2.41 6.89 5.69
N GLN A 161 -1.59 5.94 5.27
CA GLN A 161 -1.12 4.85 6.15
C GLN A 161 -0.19 5.31 7.28
N GLY A 162 0.58 6.38 7.08
CA GLY A 162 1.35 7.02 8.15
C GLY A 162 0.43 7.73 9.14
N GLY A 163 -0.63 8.37 8.64
CA GLY A 163 -1.69 8.95 9.46
C GLY A 163 -2.46 7.92 10.28
N LEU A 164 -2.82 6.79 9.68
CA LEU A 164 -3.42 5.65 10.40
C LEU A 164 -2.47 5.12 11.47
N ALA A 165 -1.17 4.96 11.16
CA ALA A 165 -0.19 4.54 12.15
C ALA A 165 -0.06 5.53 13.33
N ASN A 166 -0.19 6.83 13.08
CA ASN A 166 -0.24 7.86 14.12
C ASN A 166 -1.49 7.71 15.00
N ILE A 167 -2.66 7.42 14.42
CA ILE A 167 -3.89 7.10 15.17
C ILE A 167 -3.69 5.86 16.07
N ILE A 168 -3.13 4.77 15.54
CA ILE A 168 -2.86 3.55 16.33
C ILE A 168 -1.84 3.84 17.45
N LYS A 169 -0.76 4.58 17.17
CA LYS A 169 0.22 4.98 18.20
C LYS A 169 -0.43 5.78 19.32
N ALA A 170 -1.18 6.84 19.00
CA ALA A 170 -1.82 7.70 19.99
C ALA A 170 -2.85 6.92 20.82
N TRP A 171 -3.58 6.00 20.20
CA TRP A 171 -4.51 5.09 20.89
C TRP A 171 -3.78 4.18 21.90
N LEU A 172 -2.66 3.57 21.51
CA LEU A 172 -1.85 2.73 22.42
C LEU A 172 -1.22 3.56 23.56
N ILE A 173 -0.83 4.81 23.31
CA ILE A 173 -0.34 5.74 24.34
C ILE A 173 -1.44 6.05 25.37
N VAL A 174 -2.68 6.29 24.93
CA VAL A 174 -3.84 6.49 25.82
C VAL A 174 -4.17 5.22 26.63
N ILE A 175 -4.00 4.02 26.04
CA ILE A 175 -4.15 2.74 26.74
C ILE A 175 -3.12 2.61 27.88
N GLU A 176 -1.89 3.07 27.68
CA GLU A 176 -0.86 3.14 28.72
C GLU A 176 -1.14 4.21 29.81
N GLY A 177 -2.24 4.96 29.72
CA GLY A 177 -2.56 6.04 30.64
C GLY A 177 -1.71 7.30 30.45
N LYS A 178 -1.09 7.47 29.28
CA LYS A 178 -0.23 8.61 28.92
C LYS A 178 -0.97 9.56 27.97
N THR A 179 -0.59 10.82 27.99
CA THR A 179 -1.10 11.83 27.04
C THR A 179 -0.44 11.65 25.67
N PRO A 180 -1.19 11.50 24.56
CA PRO A 180 -0.63 11.49 23.21
C PRO A 180 -0.26 12.91 22.74
N PRO A 181 0.58 13.05 21.69
CA PRO A 181 0.82 14.35 21.05
C PRO A 181 -0.46 15.04 20.61
N GLU A 182 -0.48 16.38 20.61
CA GLU A 182 -1.64 17.15 20.15
C GLU A 182 -1.95 16.93 18.67
N MET A 183 -3.24 16.93 18.31
CA MET A 183 -3.66 16.68 16.93
C MET A 183 -3.27 17.85 16.01
N THR A 184 -2.24 17.62 15.19
CA THR A 184 -1.68 18.62 14.29
C THR A 184 -2.48 18.68 12.99
N GLY A 185 -2.75 19.90 12.48
CA GLY A 185 -3.65 20.12 11.34
C GLY A 185 -5.14 19.99 11.70
N TYR A 186 -5.51 20.26 12.96
CA TYR A 186 -6.90 20.15 13.42
C TYR A 186 -7.86 21.04 12.60
N LYS A 187 -7.55 22.34 12.45
CA LYS A 187 -8.21 23.26 11.51
C LYS A 187 -7.33 23.65 10.32
N ASP A 188 -6.03 23.69 10.54
CA ASP A 188 -5.10 24.35 9.63
C ASP A 188 -4.69 23.45 8.47
N ASP A 189 -4.77 23.98 7.26
CA ASP A 189 -4.28 23.34 6.04
C ASP A 189 -2.76 23.55 5.94
N LEU A 190 -1.99 22.87 6.80
CA LEU A 190 -0.54 23.03 6.91
C LEU A 190 0.18 22.82 5.56
N LEU A 191 -0.24 21.80 4.81
CA LEU A 191 0.23 21.49 3.46
C LEU A 191 -0.26 22.48 2.38
N GLY A 192 -1.14 23.40 2.76
CA GLY A 192 -1.63 24.51 1.95
C GLY A 192 -1.14 25.87 2.36
N SER A 193 -0.20 25.96 3.32
CA SER A 193 0.40 27.21 3.75
C SER A 193 1.28 27.82 2.66
N GLU A 194 1.39 29.15 2.65
CA GLU A 194 2.19 29.93 1.68
C GLU A 194 3.63 29.39 1.52
N LYS A 195 4.23 28.89 2.60
CA LYS A 195 5.57 28.29 2.64
C LYS A 195 5.73 27.03 1.76
N LEU A 196 4.63 26.32 1.51
CA LEU A 196 4.58 25.11 0.69
C LEU A 196 3.83 25.31 -0.65
N SER A 197 3.01 26.37 -0.77
CA SER A 197 2.19 26.64 -1.96
C SER A 197 2.75 27.71 -2.90
N ASN A 198 3.61 28.63 -2.46
CA ASN A 198 4.07 29.77 -3.28
C ASN A 198 5.10 29.41 -4.36
N THR A 199 5.29 28.12 -4.67
CA THR A 199 6.06 27.67 -5.83
C THR A 199 5.09 27.20 -6.90
N GLU A 200 4.74 28.11 -7.81
CA GLU A 200 4.11 27.75 -9.08
C GLU A 200 5.13 27.00 -9.95
N ALA A 201 5.19 25.68 -9.79
CA ALA A 201 5.85 24.83 -10.78
C ALA A 201 5.02 24.89 -12.06
N SER A 202 5.59 25.40 -13.15
CA SER A 202 4.83 25.48 -14.40
C SER A 202 4.46 24.05 -14.86
N PRO A 203 3.35 23.85 -15.60
CA PRO A 203 3.01 22.54 -16.14
C PRO A 203 4.08 21.93 -17.06
N GLY A 204 5.04 22.74 -17.53
CA GLY A 204 6.23 22.32 -18.27
C GLY A 204 7.37 21.82 -17.38
N ASP A 205 7.57 22.36 -16.18
CA ASP A 205 8.69 21.95 -15.30
C ASP A 205 8.53 20.53 -14.72
N ARG A 206 7.33 19.95 -14.88
CA ARG A 206 6.94 18.63 -14.37
C ARG A 206 6.54 17.64 -15.48
N ILE A 207 7.00 17.83 -16.73
CA ILE A 207 6.87 16.78 -17.78
C ILE A 207 7.51 15.48 -17.29
N GLY A 208 6.86 14.34 -17.50
CA GLY A 208 7.31 13.04 -17.00
C GLY A 208 7.05 12.82 -15.52
N ARG A 209 6.35 13.73 -14.83
CA ARG A 209 6.12 13.67 -13.38
C ARG A 209 4.63 13.83 -13.08
N MET A 210 4.27 13.83 -11.80
CA MET A 210 2.95 14.28 -11.39
C MET A 210 2.78 15.77 -11.75
N ARG A 211 1.75 16.07 -12.56
CA ARG A 211 1.38 17.40 -13.07
C ARG A 211 -0.11 17.45 -13.41
N ILE A 212 -0.69 18.66 -13.42
CA ILE A 212 -1.93 18.93 -14.18
C ILE A 212 -1.65 18.66 -15.66
N ARG A 213 -2.69 18.20 -16.38
CA ARG A 213 -2.61 17.97 -17.84
C ARG A 213 -3.73 18.67 -18.58
N SER A 214 -3.48 18.98 -19.85
CA SER A 214 -4.57 19.34 -20.76
C SER A 214 -5.58 18.19 -20.89
N ILE A 215 -6.82 18.53 -21.25
CA ILE A 215 -7.88 17.53 -21.53
C ILE A 215 -7.41 16.53 -22.59
N LYS A 216 -6.67 16.99 -23.61
CA LYS A 216 -6.09 16.16 -24.67
C LYS A 216 -5.10 15.13 -24.12
N ASP A 217 -4.13 15.55 -23.30
CA ASP A 217 -3.11 14.65 -22.77
C ASP A 217 -3.71 13.66 -21.77
N GLN A 218 -4.67 14.10 -20.95
CA GLN A 218 -5.43 13.22 -20.05
C GLN A 218 -6.21 12.15 -20.85
N ALA A 219 -6.85 12.55 -21.96
CA ALA A 219 -7.58 11.62 -22.83
C ALA A 219 -6.64 10.60 -23.52
N LEU A 220 -5.43 11.01 -23.92
CA LEU A 220 -4.43 10.10 -24.49
C LEU A 220 -3.95 9.05 -23.47
N VAL A 221 -3.61 9.48 -22.24
CA VAL A 221 -3.22 8.57 -21.15
C VAL A 221 -4.36 7.60 -20.80
N MET A 222 -5.59 8.09 -20.68
CA MET A 222 -6.77 7.26 -20.40
C MET A 222 -7.06 6.28 -21.54
N GLY A 223 -6.99 6.72 -22.80
CA GLY A 223 -7.17 5.87 -23.98
C GLY A 223 -6.15 4.75 -24.04
N ARG A 224 -4.89 5.02 -23.70
CA ARG A 224 -3.82 4.01 -23.60
C ARG A 224 -4.10 2.96 -22.52
N ILE A 225 -4.59 3.37 -21.34
CA ILE A 225 -5.00 2.45 -20.27
C ILE A 225 -6.21 1.62 -20.72
N ALA A 226 -7.19 2.24 -21.38
CA ALA A 226 -8.36 1.55 -21.93
C ALA A 226 -7.97 0.50 -22.98
N LEU A 227 -7.02 0.78 -23.88
CA LEU A 227 -6.49 -0.19 -24.84
C LEU A 227 -5.85 -1.41 -24.16
N ASP A 228 -5.04 -1.21 -23.12
CA ASP A 228 -4.45 -2.31 -22.34
C ASP A 228 -5.54 -3.15 -21.63
N LEU A 229 -6.61 -2.52 -21.12
CA LEU A 229 -7.75 -3.21 -20.50
C LEU A 229 -8.63 -3.95 -21.53
N ILE A 230 -8.83 -3.40 -22.73
CA ILE A 230 -9.58 -4.04 -23.82
C ILE A 230 -8.86 -5.29 -24.31
N LYS A 231 -7.52 -5.21 -24.45
CA LYS A 231 -6.65 -6.31 -24.87
C LYS A 231 -6.66 -7.46 -23.85
N ASP A 232 -6.49 -7.14 -22.58
CA ASP A 232 -6.32 -8.10 -21.50
C ASP A 232 -7.42 -7.95 -20.43
N ARG A 233 -8.67 -8.29 -20.78
CA ARG A 233 -9.87 -7.97 -19.96
C ARG A 233 -9.92 -8.58 -18.55
N LYS A 234 -9.12 -9.62 -18.27
CA LYS A 234 -9.06 -10.29 -16.97
C LYS A 234 -7.66 -10.21 -16.38
N GLU A 235 -7.60 -9.98 -15.08
CA GLU A 235 -6.41 -10.10 -14.24
C GLU A 235 -6.63 -11.11 -13.13
N GLU A 236 -5.53 -11.57 -12.56
CA GLU A 236 -5.49 -12.27 -11.29
C GLU A 236 -4.64 -11.46 -10.33
N SER A 237 -5.03 -11.45 -9.06
CA SER A 237 -4.30 -10.86 -7.95
C SER A 237 -3.87 -11.96 -6.98
N ARG A 238 -2.77 -11.72 -6.25
CA ARG A 238 -2.26 -12.56 -5.17
C ARG A 238 -1.63 -11.69 -4.10
N LEU A 239 -1.68 -12.15 -2.85
CA LEU A 239 -0.76 -11.69 -1.83
C LEU A 239 0.57 -12.45 -2.04
N VAL A 240 1.69 -11.76 -1.96
CA VAL A 240 3.02 -12.33 -2.20
C VAL A 240 3.88 -12.10 -0.96
N PHE A 241 4.39 -13.18 -0.38
CA PHE A 241 5.42 -13.13 0.65
C PHE A 241 6.81 -13.23 0.03
N LEU A 242 7.69 -12.30 0.38
CA LEU A 242 9.09 -12.28 -0.04
C LEU A 242 10.00 -12.43 1.20
N PRO A 243 10.76 -13.54 1.35
CA PRO A 243 11.66 -13.73 2.49
C PRO A 243 12.69 -12.61 2.65
N ILE A 244 13.01 -12.24 3.89
CA ILE A 244 13.90 -11.11 4.19
C ILE A 244 15.29 -11.30 3.57
N GLN A 245 15.84 -12.52 3.62
CA GLN A 245 17.17 -12.86 3.12
C GLN A 245 17.21 -12.77 1.59
N VAL A 246 16.16 -13.23 0.90
CA VAL A 246 16.05 -13.11 -0.56
C VAL A 246 16.12 -11.65 -1.00
N VAL A 247 15.32 -10.77 -0.38
CA VAL A 247 15.30 -9.34 -0.74
C VAL A 247 16.62 -8.64 -0.37
N GLN A 248 17.24 -9.00 0.77
CA GLN A 248 18.54 -8.44 1.17
C GLN A 248 19.67 -8.87 0.24
N ASN A 249 19.76 -10.16 -0.10
CA ASN A 249 20.76 -10.69 -1.02
C ASN A 249 20.66 -10.04 -2.41
N LEU A 250 19.45 -9.85 -2.94
CA LEU A 250 19.22 -9.13 -4.20
C LEU A 250 19.62 -7.65 -4.10
N ARG A 251 19.31 -6.98 -2.98
CA ARG A 251 19.71 -5.59 -2.74
C ARG A 251 21.22 -5.43 -2.75
N ASP A 252 21.94 -6.27 -2.00
CA ASP A 252 23.38 -6.11 -1.83
C ASP A 252 24.13 -6.42 -3.13
N LYS A 253 23.75 -7.49 -3.84
CA LYS A 253 24.27 -7.73 -5.19
C LYS A 253 23.92 -6.62 -6.20
N ALA A 254 22.75 -5.99 -6.09
CA ALA A 254 22.37 -4.86 -6.96
C ALA A 254 23.16 -3.59 -6.66
N ARG A 255 23.52 -3.34 -5.39
CA ARG A 255 24.43 -2.26 -4.97
C ARG A 255 25.81 -2.49 -5.57
N ASP A 256 26.38 -3.67 -5.37
CA ASP A 256 27.72 -4.04 -5.85
C ASP A 256 27.84 -3.89 -7.37
N ARG A 257 26.86 -4.42 -8.11
CA ARG A 257 26.77 -4.28 -9.57
C ARG A 257 26.51 -2.85 -10.05
N SER A 258 26.04 -1.96 -9.18
CA SER A 258 25.78 -0.55 -9.49
C SER A 258 26.89 0.40 -9.07
N VAL A 259 27.92 -0.08 -8.37
CA VAL A 259 29.11 0.72 -8.00
C VAL A 259 29.69 1.37 -9.26
N GLY A 260 29.97 2.67 -9.19
CA GLY A 260 30.46 3.47 -10.31
C GLY A 260 29.41 3.86 -11.37
N LYS A 261 28.22 3.25 -11.40
CA LYS A 261 27.13 3.65 -12.32
C LYS A 261 26.43 4.95 -11.90
N HIS A 262 26.25 5.17 -10.59
CA HIS A 262 25.64 6.39 -10.03
C HIS A 262 26.01 6.58 -8.56
N VAL A 263 26.00 7.83 -8.08
CA VAL A 263 26.30 8.17 -6.67
C VAL A 263 25.36 7.53 -5.65
N PHE A 264 24.14 7.17 -6.07
CA PHE A 264 23.09 6.56 -5.25
C PHE A 264 23.05 5.02 -5.34
N ALA A 265 24.05 4.38 -5.96
CA ALA A 265 24.12 2.93 -6.10
C ALA A 265 24.11 2.20 -4.75
N SER A 266 24.85 2.70 -3.77
CA SER A 266 24.91 2.18 -2.39
C SER A 266 23.60 2.35 -1.62
N GLU A 267 22.73 3.28 -2.03
CA GLU A 267 21.48 3.62 -1.35
C GLU A 267 20.28 2.78 -1.78
N ILE A 268 20.42 1.92 -2.81
CA ILE A 268 19.37 0.98 -3.24
C ILE A 268 18.85 0.22 -2.02
N SER A 269 17.53 0.23 -1.82
CA SER A 269 16.87 -0.33 -0.64
C SER A 269 16.08 -1.60 -0.98
N ASN A 270 15.64 -2.33 0.06
CA ASN A 270 14.70 -3.44 -0.09
C ASN A 270 13.43 -3.02 -0.86
N GLY A 271 12.93 -1.80 -0.64
CA GLY A 271 11.74 -1.28 -1.33
C GLY A 271 11.97 -1.03 -2.84
N ASP A 272 13.19 -0.64 -3.22
CA ASP A 272 13.58 -0.47 -4.63
C ASP A 272 13.65 -1.82 -5.35
N ILE A 273 14.21 -2.84 -4.68
CA ILE A 273 14.28 -4.22 -5.20
C ILE A 273 12.89 -4.82 -5.39
N ILE A 274 12.01 -4.72 -4.38
CA ILE A 274 10.64 -5.23 -4.47
C ILE A 274 9.87 -4.51 -5.59
N THR A 275 10.02 -3.18 -5.68
CA THR A 275 9.44 -2.38 -6.77
C THR A 275 9.96 -2.83 -8.14
N ALA A 276 11.27 -3.08 -8.26
CA ALA A 276 11.89 -3.56 -9.50
C ALA A 276 11.40 -4.95 -9.91
N ILE A 277 11.28 -5.89 -8.96
CA ILE A 277 10.76 -7.24 -9.17
C ILE A 277 9.37 -7.15 -9.79
N PHE A 278 8.43 -6.48 -9.12
CA PHE A 278 7.04 -6.42 -9.59
C PHE A 278 6.88 -5.59 -10.87
N THR A 279 7.68 -4.53 -11.07
CA THR A 279 7.71 -3.77 -12.33
C THR A 279 8.11 -4.66 -13.52
N LYS A 280 9.11 -5.54 -13.35
CA LYS A 280 9.57 -6.47 -14.40
C LYS A 280 8.58 -7.63 -14.59
N LEU A 281 8.04 -8.21 -13.51
CA LEU A 281 7.07 -9.30 -13.56
C LEU A 281 5.72 -8.89 -14.20
N ALA A 282 5.22 -7.67 -13.94
CA ALA A 282 3.94 -7.18 -14.45
C ALA A 282 3.84 -7.22 -15.99
N ARG A 283 4.98 -7.27 -16.70
CA ARG A 283 5.05 -7.36 -18.16
C ARG A 283 6.10 -8.38 -18.64
N ILE A 284 6.34 -9.46 -17.88
CA ILE A 284 7.26 -10.58 -18.26
C ILE A 284 6.91 -11.26 -19.59
N ASN A 285 5.68 -11.08 -20.08
CA ASN A 285 5.22 -11.54 -21.38
C ASN A 285 5.60 -10.62 -22.56
N CYS A 286 6.13 -9.43 -22.31
CA CYS A 286 6.50 -8.46 -23.33
C CYS A 286 7.82 -8.87 -23.98
N GLU A 287 7.86 -8.93 -25.32
CA GLU A 287 9.06 -9.37 -26.06
C GLU A 287 9.88 -8.21 -26.63
N SER A 288 9.29 -7.01 -26.69
CA SER A 288 9.85 -5.79 -27.26
C SER A 288 10.21 -4.76 -26.18
N LYS A 289 11.06 -3.79 -26.54
CA LYS A 289 11.24 -2.56 -25.76
C LYS A 289 9.89 -1.85 -25.55
N TYR A 290 9.66 -1.29 -24.37
CA TYR A 290 8.56 -0.36 -24.09
C TYR A 290 9.00 0.67 -23.05
N ASP A 291 8.45 1.88 -23.12
CA ASP A 291 8.72 2.91 -22.13
C ASP A 291 7.76 2.79 -20.95
N VAL A 292 8.27 2.97 -19.72
CA VAL A 292 7.51 2.89 -18.48
C VAL A 292 7.56 4.23 -17.76
N SER A 293 6.43 4.63 -17.16
CA SER A 293 6.38 5.62 -16.09
C SER A 293 6.21 4.85 -14.79
N LEU A 294 7.32 4.63 -14.08
CA LEU A 294 7.33 4.03 -12.76
C LEU A 294 7.19 5.14 -11.71
N SER A 295 6.16 5.06 -10.88
CA SER A 295 5.94 6.02 -9.79
C SER A 295 5.99 5.34 -8.42
N SER A 296 6.61 5.98 -7.44
CA SER A 296 6.70 5.45 -6.07
C SER A 296 6.13 6.46 -5.08
N THR A 297 5.14 6.06 -4.28
CA THR A 297 4.59 6.89 -3.20
C THR A 297 5.68 7.13 -2.16
N ILE A 298 6.02 8.39 -1.95
CA ILE A 298 6.96 8.82 -0.91
C ILE A 298 6.16 9.05 0.37
N ASN A 299 5.88 7.94 1.09
CA ASN A 299 5.40 7.97 2.47
C ASN A 299 6.59 7.89 3.42
N CYS A 300 6.47 8.60 4.54
CA CYS A 300 7.60 9.27 5.12
C CYS A 300 7.78 8.92 6.57
N LYS A 301 8.39 7.74 6.74
CA LYS A 301 8.82 7.19 8.02
C LYS A 301 9.97 6.23 7.81
N SER A 302 11.11 6.51 8.44
CA SER A 302 12.34 5.75 8.31
C SER A 302 12.45 4.70 9.41
N THR A 303 12.43 3.43 9.01
CA THR A 303 12.82 2.32 9.89
C THR A 303 14.33 2.14 9.89
N SER A 304 15.04 2.80 10.80
CA SER A 304 16.37 2.35 11.24
C SER A 304 16.64 2.71 12.72
N PRO A 305 17.27 1.83 13.53
CA PRO A 305 17.40 2.05 14.97
C PRO A 305 18.62 2.89 15.41
N PHE A 306 19.47 3.32 14.47
CA PHE A 306 20.72 4.01 14.79
C PHE A 306 20.80 5.40 14.15
N THR A 307 20.97 6.40 15.00
CA THR A 307 21.10 7.82 14.68
C THR A 307 22.49 8.17 14.13
N THR A 308 22.54 8.78 12.94
CA THR A 308 23.30 10.04 12.70
C THR A 308 22.94 10.65 11.34
N LEU A 309 22.62 11.95 11.33
CA LEU A 309 22.82 12.93 10.25
C LEU A 309 22.71 12.45 8.78
N ALA A 310 21.49 12.17 8.27
CA ALA A 310 21.18 12.18 6.82
C ALA A 310 19.67 12.05 6.48
N ASN A 311 18.86 11.48 7.38
CA ASN A 311 17.59 10.84 7.01
C ASN A 311 16.33 11.54 7.55
N GLU A 312 16.11 12.78 7.13
CA GLU A 312 14.82 13.45 7.32
C GLU A 312 13.74 12.80 6.41
N LEU A 313 12.50 12.73 6.88
CA LEU A 313 11.31 12.14 6.22
C LEU A 313 10.53 13.24 5.49
N VAL A 314 9.63 13.06 4.51
CA VAL A 314 8.80 14.23 4.05
C VAL A 314 7.95 14.85 5.19
N ARG A 315 7.45 14.09 6.17
CA ARG A 315 6.86 14.69 7.39
C ARG A 315 7.89 15.48 8.22
N ASP A 316 9.17 15.07 8.26
CA ASP A 316 10.23 15.80 8.99
C ASP A 316 11.02 16.81 8.11
N ARG A 317 10.85 16.80 6.79
CA ARG A 317 11.41 17.73 5.78
C ARG A 317 10.43 18.84 5.44
N ILE A 318 9.14 18.63 5.74
CA ILE A 318 8.17 19.72 5.89
C ILE A 318 8.43 20.33 7.27
N PRO A 319 9.01 21.54 7.37
CA PRO A 319 9.39 22.11 8.67
C PRO A 319 8.20 22.27 9.64
N GLU A 320 6.99 22.44 9.10
CA GLU A 320 5.74 22.54 9.85
C GLU A 320 5.35 21.23 10.57
N LEU A 321 5.87 20.08 10.14
CA LEU A 321 5.49 18.74 10.60
C LEU A 321 6.62 17.99 11.34
N GLN A 322 7.71 18.67 11.71
CA GLN A 322 8.80 18.07 12.47
C GLN A 322 8.42 17.68 13.91
N ARG A 323 9.05 16.61 14.42
CA ARG A 323 8.94 16.12 15.82
C ARG A 323 7.49 15.75 16.17
N GLU A 324 7.02 16.08 17.37
CA GLU A 324 5.68 15.77 17.90
C GLU A 324 4.54 16.22 16.97
N LYS A 325 4.74 17.29 16.18
CA LYS A 325 3.77 17.73 15.16
C LYS A 325 3.55 16.67 14.07
N GLY A 326 4.60 15.97 13.67
CA GLY A 326 4.53 14.88 12.70
C GLY A 326 3.85 13.63 13.25
N GLU A 327 3.96 13.40 14.56
CA GLU A 327 3.26 12.32 15.27
C GLU A 327 1.77 12.65 15.48
N GLY A 328 1.43 13.92 15.67
CA GLY A 328 0.06 14.41 15.75
C GLY A 328 -0.65 14.59 14.41
N PHE A 329 0.06 14.52 13.28
CA PHE A 329 -0.50 14.78 11.95
C PHE A 329 -1.03 13.49 11.29
N VAL A 330 -2.36 13.39 11.19
CA VAL A 330 -3.04 12.21 10.62
C VAL A 330 -3.37 12.33 9.13
N HIS A 331 -3.31 13.54 8.55
CA HIS A 331 -3.73 13.81 7.17
C HIS A 331 -2.76 13.23 6.13
N ASN A 332 -3.14 13.28 4.85
CA ASN A 332 -2.32 12.79 3.74
C ASN A 332 -1.07 13.68 3.57
N ALA A 333 0.12 13.14 3.84
CA ALA A 333 1.41 13.79 3.62
C ALA A 333 2.28 12.91 2.71
N VAL A 334 1.85 12.78 1.46
CA VAL A 334 2.51 12.00 0.41
C VAL A 334 2.71 12.82 -0.84
N HIS A 335 3.81 12.56 -1.55
CA HIS A 335 3.98 12.91 -2.96
C HIS A 335 4.65 11.73 -3.68
N TYR A 336 5.02 11.87 -4.96
CA TYR A 336 5.38 10.75 -5.82
C TYR A 336 6.70 10.98 -6.56
N ALA A 337 7.67 10.11 -6.28
CA ALA A 337 8.80 9.91 -7.18
C ALA A 337 8.31 9.40 -8.53
N THR A 338 8.97 9.81 -9.61
CA THR A 338 8.68 9.28 -10.96
C THR A 338 9.97 9.05 -11.73
N ALA A 339 10.19 7.81 -12.15
CA ALA A 339 11.24 7.40 -13.07
C ALA A 339 10.60 7.10 -14.44
N ASN A 340 11.17 7.64 -15.52
CA ASN A 340 10.75 7.30 -16.88
C ASN A 340 11.94 6.75 -17.63
N PHE A 341 11.82 5.51 -18.09
CA PHE A 341 12.89 4.80 -18.77
C PHE A 341 12.30 3.70 -19.65
N ALA A 342 13.14 3.14 -20.51
CA ALA A 342 12.75 2.02 -21.34
C ALA A 342 13.07 0.69 -20.67
N ILE A 343 12.10 -0.22 -20.64
CA ILE A 343 12.34 -1.63 -20.30
C ILE A 343 12.38 -2.43 -21.60
N LYS A 344 13.47 -3.17 -21.78
CA LYS A 344 13.57 -4.32 -22.70
C LYS A 344 13.57 -5.61 -21.85
N PRO A 345 13.34 -6.79 -22.44
CA PRO A 345 13.36 -8.05 -21.66
C PRO A 345 14.70 -8.34 -20.95
N SER A 346 15.81 -7.79 -21.47
CA SER A 346 17.15 -7.83 -20.87
C SER A 346 17.52 -6.53 -20.13
N THR A 347 16.54 -5.80 -19.58
CA THR A 347 16.80 -4.68 -18.66
C THR A 347 16.95 -5.28 -17.27
N GLU A 348 18.09 -5.04 -16.60
CA GLU A 348 18.40 -5.77 -15.39
C GLU A 348 17.68 -5.25 -14.14
N LEU A 349 17.58 -6.09 -13.11
CA LEU A 349 16.84 -5.74 -11.89
C LEU A 349 17.51 -4.57 -11.15
N ASP A 350 18.84 -4.55 -11.11
CA ASP A 350 19.63 -3.48 -10.52
C ASP A 350 19.44 -2.16 -11.29
N GLU A 351 19.31 -2.20 -12.62
CA GLU A 351 18.99 -1.02 -13.44
C GLU A 351 17.62 -0.44 -13.05
N ILE A 352 16.58 -1.26 -12.93
CA ILE A 352 15.23 -0.80 -12.54
C ILE A 352 15.22 -0.26 -11.10
N ALA A 353 15.90 -0.96 -10.18
CA ALA A 353 16.00 -0.54 -8.77
C ALA A 353 16.78 0.78 -8.63
N LEU A 354 17.85 0.96 -9.40
CA LEU A 354 18.64 2.19 -9.43
C LEU A 354 17.84 3.36 -10.01
N GLN A 355 17.09 3.16 -11.10
CA GLN A 355 16.21 4.20 -11.66
C GLN A 355 15.14 4.64 -10.64
N ASN A 356 14.54 3.70 -9.89
CA ASN A 356 13.61 4.04 -8.81
C ASN A 356 14.31 4.82 -7.69
N ARG A 357 15.49 4.37 -7.24
CA ARG A 357 16.29 5.04 -6.19
C ARG A 357 16.66 6.48 -6.58
N ILE A 358 17.11 6.72 -7.81
CA ILE A 358 17.41 8.06 -8.33
C ILE A 358 16.14 8.95 -8.27
N ALA A 359 15.00 8.44 -8.71
CA ALA A 359 13.74 9.18 -8.65
C ALA A 359 13.25 9.43 -7.22
N VAL A 360 13.45 8.47 -6.30
CA VAL A 360 13.14 8.60 -4.87
C VAL A 360 13.98 9.72 -4.25
N ASN A 361 15.30 9.71 -4.45
CA ASN A 361 16.17 10.72 -3.86
C ASN A 361 15.87 12.13 -4.38
N LYS A 362 15.62 12.28 -5.70
CA LYS A 362 15.17 13.57 -6.26
C LYS A 362 13.79 14.01 -5.72
N ALA A 363 12.91 13.06 -5.39
CA ALA A 363 11.61 13.36 -4.79
C ALA A 363 11.67 13.71 -3.29
N LEU A 364 12.83 13.49 -2.64
CA LEU A 364 13.11 13.88 -1.25
C LEU A 364 13.76 15.28 -1.14
N GLU A 365 14.04 15.94 -2.26
CA GLU A 365 14.45 17.34 -2.31
C GLU A 365 13.29 18.26 -1.88
N GLU A 366 13.57 19.26 -1.04
CA GLU A 366 12.54 20.19 -0.51
C GLU A 366 11.74 20.90 -1.62
N SER A 367 12.41 21.26 -2.72
CA SER A 367 11.81 21.86 -3.90
C SER A 367 10.82 20.92 -4.60
N ASP A 368 11.15 19.64 -4.75
CA ASP A 368 10.26 18.66 -5.39
C ASP A 368 9.10 18.24 -4.49
N ILE A 369 9.32 18.23 -3.17
CA ILE A 369 8.26 18.08 -2.15
C ILE A 369 7.24 19.21 -2.28
N LYS A 370 7.67 20.48 -2.25
CA LYS A 370 6.78 21.65 -2.39
C LYS A 370 6.01 21.62 -3.70
N ALA A 371 6.70 21.41 -4.81
CA ALA A 371 6.08 21.30 -6.13
C ALA A 371 5.11 20.11 -6.24
N GLY A 372 5.42 18.97 -5.62
CA GLY A 372 4.56 17.79 -5.56
C GLY A 372 3.27 18.01 -4.75
N VAL A 373 3.40 18.58 -3.55
CA VAL A 373 2.25 18.92 -2.69
C VAL A 373 1.36 19.99 -3.35
N SER A 374 1.95 21.05 -3.91
CA SER A 374 1.23 22.06 -4.68
C SER A 374 0.44 21.42 -5.84
N THR A 375 1.10 20.56 -6.63
CA THR A 375 0.45 19.85 -7.76
C THR A 375 -0.75 18.99 -7.31
N LEU A 376 -0.67 18.29 -6.18
CA LEU A 376 -1.79 17.47 -5.66
C LEU A 376 -3.04 18.30 -5.36
N ARG A 377 -2.83 19.51 -4.83
CA ARG A 377 -3.90 20.46 -4.49
C ARG A 377 -4.56 21.00 -5.76
N GLU A 378 -3.76 21.37 -6.76
CA GLU A 378 -4.31 21.85 -8.03
C GLU A 378 -5.04 20.73 -8.78
N LEU A 379 -4.53 19.50 -8.79
CA LEU A 379 -5.24 18.33 -9.32
C LEU A 379 -6.59 18.10 -8.60
N ALA A 380 -6.66 18.30 -7.28
CA ALA A 380 -7.89 18.18 -6.50
C ALA A 380 -8.90 19.29 -6.83
N LYS A 381 -8.45 20.56 -6.90
CA LYS A 381 -9.28 21.71 -7.32
C LYS A 381 -9.83 21.54 -8.74
N ALA A 382 -8.99 21.05 -9.66
CA ALA A 382 -9.37 20.77 -11.05
C ALA A 382 -10.24 19.50 -11.21
N ASN A 383 -10.49 18.74 -10.12
CA ASN A 383 -11.16 17.43 -10.13
C ASN A 383 -10.53 16.45 -11.14
N GLN A 384 -9.21 16.55 -11.36
CA GLN A 384 -8.48 15.71 -12.29
C GLN A 384 -7.99 14.43 -11.61
N VAL A 385 -8.16 13.28 -12.27
CA VAL A 385 -7.65 12.00 -11.76
C VAL A 385 -6.12 12.01 -11.74
N MET A 386 -5.55 11.72 -10.58
CA MET A 386 -4.12 11.61 -10.34
C MET A 386 -3.55 10.37 -11.05
N LEU A 387 -3.17 10.54 -12.31
CA LEU A 387 -2.38 9.58 -13.07
C LEU A 387 -0.95 10.11 -13.20
N ILE A 388 0.03 9.23 -13.02
CA ILE A 388 1.46 9.55 -13.13
C ILE A 388 2.05 8.72 -14.27
N CYS A 389 1.67 9.12 -15.48
CA CYS A 389 2.08 8.49 -16.73
C CYS A 389 2.14 9.54 -17.85
N GLU A 390 3.04 9.34 -18.81
CA GLU A 390 3.03 10.08 -20.07
C GLU A 390 2.28 9.30 -21.17
N PRO A 391 1.69 9.97 -22.19
CA PRO A 391 0.79 9.35 -23.19
C PRO A 391 1.31 8.07 -23.87
N HIS A 392 2.61 7.99 -24.11
CA HIS A 392 3.24 6.86 -24.83
C HIS A 392 3.76 5.76 -23.90
N HIS A 393 3.84 6.02 -22.59
CA HIS A 393 4.44 5.10 -21.63
C HIS A 393 3.44 4.03 -21.18
N LYS A 394 3.92 3.11 -20.35
CA LYS A 394 3.13 2.18 -19.56
C LYS A 394 3.17 2.65 -18.10
N LEU A 395 2.00 2.78 -17.47
CA LEU A 395 1.92 3.05 -16.04
C LEU A 395 2.35 1.81 -15.24
N TYR A 396 3.18 2.03 -14.23
CA TYR A 396 3.30 1.15 -13.06
C TYR A 396 3.54 2.01 -11.79
N SER A 397 3.03 1.58 -10.64
CA SER A 397 3.28 2.28 -9.37
C SER A 397 3.59 1.38 -8.19
N SER A 398 4.30 1.91 -7.21
CA SER A 398 4.63 1.25 -5.95
C SER A 398 4.19 2.12 -4.78
N SER A 399 3.57 1.51 -3.77
CA SER A 399 3.22 2.19 -2.51
C SER A 399 3.77 1.38 -1.35
N ASN A 400 4.70 1.96 -0.58
CA ASN A 400 5.32 1.26 0.54
C ASN A 400 4.73 1.75 1.88
N TRP A 401 4.07 0.83 2.57
CA TRP A 401 3.41 1.06 3.87
C TRP A 401 4.22 0.48 5.03
N SER A 402 5.19 -0.41 4.76
CA SER A 402 5.93 -1.13 5.81
C SER A 402 6.63 -0.21 6.82
N GLY A 403 7.10 0.96 6.40
CA GLY A 403 7.68 1.98 7.30
C GLY A 403 6.66 2.63 8.25
N SER A 404 5.38 2.67 7.88
CA SER A 404 4.31 3.27 8.68
C SER A 404 4.15 2.56 10.03
N TRP A 405 4.33 1.24 10.10
CA TRP A 405 3.96 0.43 11.28
C TRP A 405 4.97 0.42 12.42
N GLN A 406 6.17 0.96 12.22
CA GLN A 406 7.23 0.96 13.23
C GLN A 406 6.81 1.60 14.56
N GLY A 407 7.11 0.93 15.67
CA GLY A 407 6.85 1.42 17.03
C GLY A 407 5.38 1.29 17.47
N ILE A 408 4.53 0.68 16.66
CA ILE A 408 3.26 0.10 17.12
C ILE A 408 3.60 -1.19 17.86
N ASP A 409 3.16 -1.30 19.12
CA ASP A 409 3.41 -2.46 19.98
C ASP A 409 2.08 -2.83 20.65
N PHE A 410 1.36 -3.79 20.05
CA PHE A 410 0.02 -4.16 20.49
C PHE A 410 0.01 -4.94 21.81
N THR A 411 1.15 -5.39 22.34
CA THR A 411 1.19 -6.07 23.65
C THR A 411 0.73 -5.16 24.79
N LYS A 412 0.74 -3.83 24.57
CA LYS A 412 0.16 -2.81 25.46
C LYS A 412 -1.36 -2.95 25.63
N ALA A 413 -2.04 -3.61 24.70
CA ALA A 413 -3.47 -3.91 24.72
C ALA A 413 -3.75 -5.41 24.94
N ALA A 414 -2.75 -6.20 25.34
CA ALA A 414 -2.96 -7.58 25.76
C ALA A 414 -3.73 -7.65 27.10
N PRO A 415 -4.49 -8.73 27.37
CA PRO A 415 -5.06 -8.97 28.69
C PRO A 415 -3.97 -9.03 29.76
N LYS A 416 -4.20 -8.41 30.94
CA LYS A 416 -3.21 -8.37 32.04
C LYS A 416 -2.80 -9.75 32.59
N SER A 417 -3.59 -10.78 32.32
CA SER A 417 -3.34 -12.18 32.69
C SER A 417 -2.52 -12.95 31.65
N TYR A 418 -2.21 -12.35 30.50
CA TYR A 418 -1.47 -13.01 29.42
C TYR A 418 0.05 -12.89 29.67
N ASP A 419 0.76 -14.01 29.60
CA ASP A 419 2.22 -14.01 29.71
C ASP A 419 2.87 -13.59 28.39
N LEU A 420 3.65 -12.51 28.44
CA LEU A 420 4.37 -11.95 27.31
C LEU A 420 5.83 -12.45 27.22
N SER A 421 6.27 -13.34 28.12
CA SER A 421 7.67 -13.78 28.25
C SER A 421 8.28 -14.42 27.00
N SER A 422 7.47 -15.11 26.20
CA SER A 422 7.89 -15.90 25.03
C SER A 422 7.50 -15.27 23.69
N TYR A 423 6.95 -14.05 23.71
CA TYR A 423 6.14 -13.51 22.63
C TYR A 423 6.92 -12.60 21.65
N ARG A 424 6.64 -12.71 20.34
CA ARG A 424 7.23 -11.85 19.31
C ARG A 424 6.47 -10.53 19.22
N LYS A 425 7.13 -9.39 19.46
CA LYS A 425 6.53 -8.04 19.27
C LYS A 425 6.17 -7.66 17.82
N GLU A 426 6.20 -8.62 16.91
CA GLU A 426 5.91 -8.39 15.50
C GLU A 426 4.43 -8.61 15.22
N MET A 427 3.96 -8.06 14.11
CA MET A 427 2.58 -8.24 13.64
C MET A 427 2.58 -8.23 12.12
N VAL A 428 1.72 -9.03 11.51
CA VAL A 428 1.50 -8.96 10.07
C VAL A 428 0.43 -7.90 9.80
N VAL A 429 0.76 -6.92 8.95
CA VAL A 429 -0.16 -5.84 8.59
C VAL A 429 -0.55 -5.94 7.13
N LEU A 430 -1.80 -6.31 6.88
CA LEU A 430 -2.34 -6.44 5.53
C LEU A 430 -3.36 -5.33 5.28
N GLY A 431 -3.67 -5.03 4.02
CA GLY A 431 -4.70 -4.04 3.74
C GLY A 431 -4.89 -3.71 2.27
N GLN A 432 -5.93 -2.92 2.00
CA GLN A 432 -6.20 -2.39 0.69
C GLN A 432 -6.79 -0.99 0.74
N SER A 433 -6.43 -0.20 -0.28
CA SER A 433 -7.04 1.07 -0.62
C SER A 433 -7.30 1.06 -2.12
N LYS A 434 -8.57 0.91 -2.51
CA LYS A 434 -9.02 0.88 -3.92
C LYS A 434 -10.51 1.16 -4.02
N THR A 435 -10.96 1.52 -5.22
CA THR A 435 -12.36 1.30 -5.61
C THR A 435 -12.53 -0.15 -6.07
N LEU A 436 -13.73 -0.71 -5.94
CA LEU A 436 -14.06 -2.10 -6.30
C LEU A 436 -13.70 -2.42 -7.76
N LYS A 437 -13.85 -1.44 -8.66
CA LYS A 437 -13.59 -1.56 -10.11
C LYS A 437 -12.18 -1.14 -10.53
N ALA A 438 -11.30 -0.74 -9.61
CA ALA A 438 -9.93 -0.35 -9.96
C ALA A 438 -9.10 -1.58 -10.36
N PRO A 439 -8.45 -1.59 -11.54
CA PRO A 439 -7.51 -2.65 -11.91
C PRO A 439 -6.25 -2.58 -11.04
N LEU A 440 -5.88 -3.70 -10.44
CA LEU A 440 -4.70 -3.84 -9.58
C LEU A 440 -3.41 -3.99 -10.38
N ARG A 441 -3.46 -4.46 -11.64
CA ARG A 441 -2.27 -4.78 -12.47
C ARG A 441 -1.26 -3.65 -12.74
N TYR A 442 -1.62 -2.42 -12.38
CA TYR A 442 -0.78 -1.24 -12.60
C TYR A 442 -0.05 -0.79 -11.33
N ARG A 443 -0.14 -1.56 -10.23
CA ARG A 443 0.53 -1.23 -8.98
C ARG A 443 1.06 -2.45 -8.23
N THR A 444 1.87 -2.16 -7.22
CA THR A 444 2.15 -3.04 -6.08
C THR A 444 2.12 -2.21 -4.79
N VAL A 445 1.70 -2.83 -3.70
CA VAL A 445 1.66 -2.28 -2.36
C VAL A 445 2.51 -3.17 -1.46
N ILE A 446 3.58 -2.62 -0.89
CA ILE A 446 4.42 -3.27 0.13
C ILE A 446 3.78 -2.99 1.49
N MET A 447 2.89 -3.87 1.94
CA MET A 447 2.01 -3.62 3.09
C MET A 447 2.77 -3.70 4.41
N CYS A 448 3.57 -4.75 4.62
CA CYS A 448 4.23 -5.04 5.88
C CYS A 448 5.65 -5.59 5.67
N ARG A 449 6.47 -5.42 6.70
CA ARG A 449 7.78 -6.05 6.88
C ARG A 449 7.83 -6.60 8.31
N THR A 450 8.21 -7.86 8.47
CA THR A 450 8.57 -8.47 9.76
C THR A 450 10.05 -8.91 9.73
N SER A 451 10.51 -9.64 10.74
CA SER A 451 11.80 -10.33 10.74
C SER A 451 11.87 -11.44 9.68
N GLU A 452 10.74 -11.99 9.24
CA GLU A 452 10.69 -13.11 8.28
C GLU A 452 10.69 -12.63 6.83
N GLY A 453 10.02 -11.51 6.52
CA GLY A 453 9.95 -11.01 5.15
C GLY A 453 9.01 -9.83 4.92
N PHE A 454 8.53 -9.72 3.69
CA PHE A 454 7.63 -8.66 3.22
C PHE A 454 6.34 -9.23 2.64
N TRP A 455 5.21 -8.60 2.94
CA TRP A 455 3.90 -8.93 2.37
C TRP A 455 3.49 -7.85 1.37
N CYS A 456 3.27 -8.26 0.12
CA CYS A 456 3.00 -7.35 -1.00
C CYS A 456 1.76 -7.78 -1.79
N ASP A 457 1.00 -6.86 -2.38
CA ASP A 457 0.06 -7.25 -3.46
C ASP A 457 0.77 -7.31 -4.82
N PHE A 458 0.36 -8.27 -5.64
CA PHE A 458 0.73 -8.32 -7.04
C PHE A 458 -0.47 -8.75 -7.87
N ALA A 459 -0.68 -8.09 -8.99
CA ALA A 459 -1.71 -8.46 -9.96
C ALA A 459 -1.19 -8.32 -11.39
N ALA A 460 -1.68 -9.16 -12.27
CA ALA A 460 -1.29 -9.17 -13.67
C ALA A 460 -2.41 -9.77 -14.55
N PRO A 461 -2.42 -9.52 -15.88
CA PRO A 461 -3.24 -10.28 -16.81
C PRO A 461 -3.09 -11.79 -16.60
N VAL A 462 -4.16 -12.58 -16.76
CA VAL A 462 -4.15 -14.05 -16.60
C VAL A 462 -2.96 -14.72 -17.32
N LYS A 463 -2.68 -14.32 -18.56
CA LYS A 463 -1.56 -14.84 -19.37
C LYS A 463 -0.19 -14.47 -18.82
N THR A 464 -0.07 -13.32 -18.15
CA THR A 464 1.14 -12.88 -17.48
C THR A 464 1.31 -13.63 -16.16
N MET A 465 0.25 -13.75 -15.36
CA MET A 465 0.29 -14.49 -14.09
C MET A 465 0.70 -15.96 -14.31
N ALA A 466 0.17 -16.62 -15.34
CA ALA A 466 0.56 -17.98 -15.71
C ALA A 466 2.04 -18.15 -16.15
N LEU A 467 2.75 -17.06 -16.44
CA LEU A 467 4.22 -17.08 -16.62
C LEU A 467 4.95 -16.81 -15.30
N VAL A 468 4.41 -15.93 -14.46
CA VAL A 468 4.91 -15.65 -13.10
C VAL A 468 4.85 -16.92 -12.24
N ASP A 469 3.73 -17.64 -12.22
CA ASP A 469 3.58 -18.93 -11.53
C ASP A 469 4.65 -19.95 -11.96
N LYS A 470 4.96 -20.01 -13.26
CA LYS A 470 5.97 -20.92 -13.81
C LYS A 470 7.38 -20.48 -13.44
N PHE A 471 7.63 -19.17 -13.42
CA PHE A 471 8.90 -18.60 -13.02
C PHE A 471 9.21 -18.93 -11.55
N PHE A 472 8.30 -18.66 -10.61
CA PHE A 472 8.53 -18.92 -9.18
C PHE A 472 8.57 -20.40 -8.80
N ARG A 473 7.92 -21.30 -9.56
CA ARG A 473 8.10 -22.76 -9.39
C ARG A 473 9.49 -23.25 -9.77
N TRP A 474 10.20 -22.49 -10.59
CA TRP A 474 11.52 -22.85 -11.11
C TRP A 474 12.65 -22.11 -10.38
N ASP A 475 12.40 -20.86 -9.96
CA ASP A 475 13.28 -20.09 -9.08
C ASP A 475 12.51 -19.53 -7.86
N PRO A 476 12.28 -20.35 -6.82
CA PRO A 476 11.58 -19.91 -5.61
C PRO A 476 12.43 -19.01 -4.69
N SER A 477 13.75 -18.94 -4.92
CA SER A 477 14.70 -18.14 -4.14
C SER A 477 15.02 -16.78 -4.77
N LEU A 478 14.55 -16.53 -5.99
CA LEU A 478 14.98 -15.43 -6.85
C LEU A 478 16.51 -15.38 -7.10
N GLY A 479 17.20 -16.49 -6.91
CA GLY A 479 18.64 -16.59 -7.13
C GLY A 479 18.99 -16.55 -8.61
N ILE A 480 18.16 -17.17 -9.45
CA ILE A 480 18.29 -17.22 -10.90
C ILE A 480 17.65 -15.98 -11.58
N LEU A 481 16.81 -15.23 -10.86
CA LEU A 481 16.30 -13.92 -11.27
C LEU A 481 17.42 -12.92 -11.62
N MET A 482 18.65 -13.17 -11.13
CA MET A 482 19.85 -12.48 -11.59
C MET A 482 20.48 -13.14 -12.84
N GLU A 483 20.92 -14.40 -12.76
CA GLU A 483 21.76 -15.01 -13.80
C GLU A 483 21.01 -15.44 -15.08
N GLU A 484 19.72 -15.76 -14.99
CA GLU A 484 18.91 -16.08 -16.18
C GLU A 484 17.95 -14.98 -16.59
N MET A 485 17.70 -13.89 -15.83
CA MET A 485 17.08 -12.72 -16.49
C MET A 485 18.04 -12.08 -17.51
N GLU A 486 19.35 -12.14 -17.24
CA GLU A 486 20.42 -11.83 -18.20
C GLU A 486 20.31 -12.72 -19.46
N SER A 487 20.03 -14.04 -19.30
CA SER A 487 19.96 -15.00 -20.42
C SER A 487 18.60 -15.04 -21.15
N TYR A 488 17.49 -14.81 -20.43
CA TYR A 488 16.11 -14.70 -20.94
C TYR A 488 15.94 -13.47 -21.84
N GLY A 489 16.91 -12.57 -21.85
CA GLY A 489 17.09 -11.58 -22.90
C GLY A 489 17.19 -12.16 -24.32
N THR A 490 17.71 -13.39 -24.49
CA THR A 490 17.93 -14.00 -25.81
C THR A 490 16.66 -14.63 -26.42
N SER A 491 16.58 -14.69 -27.75
CA SER A 491 15.48 -15.38 -28.44
C SER A 491 15.50 -16.91 -28.24
N GLU A 492 16.64 -17.45 -27.80
CA GLU A 492 16.89 -18.88 -27.66
C GLU A 492 16.53 -19.37 -26.27
N SER A 493 17.00 -18.73 -25.20
CA SER A 493 16.55 -19.03 -23.83
C SER A 493 15.03 -18.84 -23.68
N ARG A 494 14.43 -17.82 -24.32
CA ARG A 494 12.96 -17.67 -24.36
C ARG A 494 12.28 -18.81 -25.11
N ARG A 495 12.83 -19.31 -26.23
CA ARG A 495 12.29 -20.47 -26.95
C ARG A 495 12.47 -21.76 -26.15
N ALA A 496 13.58 -21.93 -25.44
CA ALA A 496 13.83 -23.04 -24.54
C ALA A 496 12.86 -23.03 -23.36
N PHE A 497 12.70 -21.90 -22.66
CA PHE A 497 11.71 -21.74 -21.59
C PHE A 497 10.28 -21.97 -22.10
N LYS A 498 9.89 -21.32 -23.22
CA LYS A 498 8.54 -21.50 -23.80
C LYS A 498 8.27 -22.91 -24.33
N SER A 499 9.27 -23.65 -24.81
CA SER A 499 9.12 -25.05 -25.24
C SER A 499 9.09 -26.02 -24.06
N LYS A 500 9.96 -25.85 -23.05
CA LYS A 500 9.84 -26.54 -21.74
C LYS A 500 8.49 -26.24 -21.07
N CYS A 501 7.90 -25.07 -21.35
CA CYS A 501 6.56 -24.68 -20.89
C CYS A 501 5.38 -25.24 -21.72
N ARG A 502 5.62 -25.99 -22.82
CA ARG A 502 4.55 -26.68 -23.55
C ARG A 502 4.19 -27.97 -22.80
N ILE A 503 2.90 -28.17 -22.58
CA ILE A 503 2.37 -29.39 -21.97
C ILE A 503 2.66 -30.57 -22.92
N PRO A 504 3.28 -31.68 -22.47
CA PRO A 504 3.36 -32.91 -23.25
C PRO A 504 1.95 -33.35 -23.64
N TRP A 505 1.74 -33.70 -24.92
CA TRP A 505 0.40 -34.08 -25.41
C TRP A 505 -0.25 -35.22 -24.59
N SER A 506 0.57 -36.09 -24.00
CA SER A 506 0.19 -37.14 -23.05
C SER A 506 -0.49 -36.60 -21.78
N LEU A 507 -0.03 -35.49 -21.19
CA LEU A 507 -0.63 -34.92 -19.98
C LEU A 507 -2.04 -34.36 -20.24
N PHE A 508 -2.25 -33.81 -21.44
CA PHE A 508 -3.56 -33.31 -21.88
C PHE A 508 -4.58 -34.45 -22.06
N LEU A 509 -4.10 -35.65 -22.43
CA LEU A 509 -4.91 -36.85 -22.54
C LEU A 509 -5.31 -37.41 -21.16
N ILE A 510 -4.36 -37.47 -20.22
CA ILE A 510 -4.60 -37.93 -18.83
C ILE A 510 -5.62 -37.04 -18.12
N LEU A 511 -5.48 -35.70 -18.23
CA LEU A 511 -6.44 -34.76 -17.65
C LEU A 511 -7.85 -34.86 -18.27
N ARG A 512 -7.97 -35.16 -19.56
CA ARG A 512 -9.28 -35.44 -20.19
C ARG A 512 -9.88 -36.77 -19.74
N LEU A 513 -9.08 -37.81 -19.56
CA LEU A 513 -9.56 -39.12 -19.11
C LEU A 513 -10.07 -39.05 -17.66
N GLN A 514 -9.35 -38.36 -16.75
CA GLN A 514 -9.83 -38.15 -15.37
C GLN A 514 -11.11 -37.29 -15.31
N ALA A 515 -11.23 -36.26 -16.15
CA ALA A 515 -12.45 -35.45 -16.24
C ALA A 515 -13.65 -36.19 -16.85
N GLY A 516 -13.42 -37.21 -17.68
CA GLY A 516 -14.47 -38.02 -18.31
C GLY A 516 -15.16 -39.00 -17.35
N VAL A 517 -14.43 -39.55 -16.37
CA VAL A 517 -14.94 -40.60 -15.47
C VAL A 517 -15.93 -40.05 -14.43
N ILE A 518 -15.85 -38.77 -14.06
CA ILE A 518 -16.69 -38.16 -13.02
C ILE A 518 -18.12 -37.80 -13.53
N ARG A 519 -18.37 -37.82 -14.85
CA ARG A 519 -19.68 -37.47 -15.43
C ARG A 519 -20.63 -38.64 -15.73
N SER A 520 -20.32 -39.85 -15.26
CA SER A 520 -21.09 -41.06 -15.55
C SER A 520 -21.37 -41.92 -14.31
N LYS A 521 -22.05 -41.36 -13.30
CA LYS A 521 -22.81 -42.12 -12.28
C LYS A 521 -23.70 -41.19 -11.44
N HIS A 522 -24.84 -40.79 -12.01
CA HIS A 522 -26.11 -40.51 -11.32
C HIS A 522 -27.20 -40.33 -12.39
N LYS A 523 -27.93 -41.41 -12.64
CA LYS A 523 -29.30 -41.43 -13.17
C LYS A 523 -30.14 -42.12 -12.10
#